data_AF-A0A7K2ZLC4-F1
#
_entry.id   AF-A0A7K2ZLC4-F1
#
_cell.length_a   1.000
_cell.length_b   1.000
_cell.length_c   1.000
_cell.angle_alpha   90.00
_cell.angle_beta   90.00
_cell.angle_gamma   90.00
#
_symmetry.space_group_name_H-M   'P 1'
#
loop_
_entity.id
_entity.type
_entity.pdbx_description
1 polymer ?
#
loop_
_entity_poly.entity_id
_entity_poly.type
_entity_poly.pdbx_seq_one_letter_code
_entity_poly.pdbx_strand_id
1 'polypeptide(L)'
;MTERSPMLPPERTRTLALASAFLRGVAAAGLGLGSLAVLVTVLWISSPYPDSGPGGALRAAAAVWLLAHGAELVRPDTLSGVPAPVGVVPLLLVAGPVWLAH
;
A
#
# COMPACT_ATOMS: atom_id res chain seq x y z
N MET A 1 -6.96 -4.83 54.42
CA MET A 1 -5.84 -4.71 53.46
C MET A 1 -6.41 -4.19 52.16
N THR A 2 -6.53 -2.88 51.99
CA THR A 2 -7.06 -2.25 50.77
C THR A 2 -5.97 -2.19 49.72
N GLU A 3 -6.10 -2.99 48.66
CA GLU A 3 -5.23 -2.91 47.49
C GLU A 3 -5.43 -1.55 46.81
N ARG A 4 -4.38 -0.73 46.79
CA ARG A 4 -4.31 0.42 45.88
C ARG A 4 -4.01 -0.15 44.50
N SER A 5 -5.04 -0.34 43.68
CA SER A 5 -4.84 -0.61 42.26
C SER A 5 -3.92 0.47 41.67
N PRO A 6 -2.85 0.12 40.95
CA PRO A 6 -1.94 1.09 40.38
C PRO A 6 -2.66 1.84 39.26
N MET A 7 -3.28 2.97 39.61
CA MET A 7 -3.84 3.91 38.64
C MET A 7 -2.67 4.49 37.84
N LEU A 8 -2.42 3.95 36.65
CA LEU A 8 -1.47 4.52 35.72
C LEU A 8 -1.92 5.96 35.40
N PRO A 9 -1.01 6.95 35.35
CA PRO A 9 -1.37 8.32 35.00
C PRO A 9 -2.15 8.32 33.67
N PRO A 10 -3.22 9.11 33.53
CA PRO A 10 -4.07 9.12 32.33
C PRO A 10 -3.28 9.32 31.03
N GLU A 11 -2.18 10.08 31.08
CA GLU A 11 -1.22 10.27 29.98
C GLU A 11 -0.54 8.97 29.52
N ARG A 12 -0.17 8.09 30.47
CA ARG A 12 0.45 6.80 30.15
C ARG A 12 -0.55 5.89 29.44
N THR A 13 -1.80 5.86 29.89
CA THR A 13 -2.87 5.07 29.25
C THR A 13 -3.16 5.58 27.84
N ARG A 14 -3.22 6.91 27.64
CA ARG A 14 -3.38 7.52 26.31
C ARG A 14 -2.20 7.19 25.38
N THR A 15 -0.98 7.27 25.90
CA THR A 15 0.24 6.94 25.13
C THR A 15 0.23 5.48 24.67
N LEU A 16 -0.14 4.55 25.55
CA LEU A 16 -0.27 3.12 25.20
C LEU A 16 -1.39 2.86 24.19
N ALA A 17 -2.51 3.58 24.31
CA ALA A 17 -3.60 3.51 23.33
C ALA A 17 -3.16 4.01 21.95
N LEU A 18 -2.41 5.11 21.88
CA LEU A 18 -1.85 5.61 20.63
C LEU A 18 -0.81 4.66 20.04
N ALA A 19 0.10 4.12 20.86
CA ALA A 19 1.11 3.17 20.42
C ALA A 19 0.49 1.88 19.87
N SER A 20 -0.56 1.36 20.52
CA SER A 20 -1.27 0.17 20.06
C SER A 20 -2.08 0.44 18.78
N ALA A 21 -2.74 1.59 18.66
CA ALA A 21 -3.42 2.00 17.44
C ALA A 21 -2.43 2.14 16.28
N PHE A 22 -1.27 2.76 16.53
CA PHE A 22 -0.19 2.89 15.55
C PHE A 22 0.33 1.53 15.09
N LEU A 23 0.62 0.62 16.02
CA LEU A 23 1.11 -0.72 15.69
C LEU A 23 0.09 -1.52 14.86
N ARG A 24 -1.20 -1.39 15.18
CA ARG A 24 -2.28 -1.98 14.36
C ARG A 24 -2.34 -1.36 12.98
N GLY A 25 -2.15 -0.05 12.87
CA GLY A 25 -2.08 0.67 11.58
C GLY A 25 -0.91 0.19 10.73
N VAL A 26 0.30 0.09 11.31
CA VAL A 26 1.49 -0.45 10.64
C VAL A 26 1.28 -1.89 10.18
N ALA A 27 0.69 -2.74 11.03
CA ALA A 27 0.39 -4.12 10.68
C ALA A 27 -0.62 -4.21 9.52
N ALA A 28 -1.70 -3.43 9.57
CA ALA A 28 -2.70 -3.38 8.51
C ALA A 28 -2.11 -2.88 7.19
N ALA A 29 -1.31 -1.80 7.23
CA ALA A 29 -0.63 -1.25 6.06
C ALA A 29 0.35 -2.26 5.44
N GLY A 30 1.16 -2.91 6.30
CA GLY A 30 2.11 -3.95 5.87
C GLY A 30 1.43 -5.16 5.27
N LEU A 31 0.30 -5.62 5.82
CA LEU A 31 -0.49 -6.72 5.26
C LEU A 31 -1.14 -6.34 3.92
N GLY A 32 -1.66 -5.11 3.80
CA GLY A 32 -2.21 -4.60 2.54
C GLY A 32 -1.15 -4.52 1.43
N LEU A 33 0.03 -3.97 1.75
CA LEU A 33 1.13 -3.89 0.79
C LEU A 33 1.72 -5.27 0.48
N GLY A 34 1.91 -6.11 1.49
CA GLY A 34 2.47 -7.45 1.36
C GLY A 34 1.60 -8.38 0.52
N SER A 35 0.27 -8.34 0.71
CA SER A 35 -0.66 -9.11 -0.12
C SER A 35 -0.64 -8.70 -1.59
N LEU A 36 -0.59 -7.40 -1.89
CA LEU A 36 -0.40 -6.90 -3.26
C LEU A 36 0.96 -7.30 -3.82
N ALA A 37 2.03 -7.23 -3.03
CA ALA A 37 3.37 -7.64 -3.46
C ALA A 37 3.39 -9.12 -3.85
N VAL A 38 2.76 -10.00 -3.06
CA VAL A 38 2.63 -11.44 -3.38
C VAL A 38 1.85 -11.62 -4.68
N LEU A 39 0.67 -11.01 -4.81
CA LEU A 39 -0.18 -11.13 -6.00
C LEU A 39 0.56 -10.70 -7.28
N VAL A 40 1.17 -9.51 -7.26
CA VAL A 40 1.90 -8.97 -8.41
C VAL A 40 3.13 -9.82 -8.72
N THR A 41 3.82 -10.34 -7.71
CA THR A 41 4.96 -11.25 -7.91
C THR A 41 4.52 -12.55 -8.58
N VAL A 42 3.40 -13.15 -8.17
CA VAL A 42 2.85 -14.35 -8.80
C VAL A 42 2.51 -14.09 -10.27
N LEU A 43 1.78 -13.00 -10.55
CA LEU A 43 1.47 -12.59 -11.93
C LEU A 43 2.73 -12.36 -12.77
N TRP A 44 3.75 -11.72 -12.19
CA TRP A 44 5.02 -11.46 -12.85
C TRP A 44 5.77 -12.76 -13.17
N ILE A 45 5.90 -13.68 -12.21
CA ILE A 45 6.58 -14.98 -12.43
C ILE A 45 5.83 -15.82 -13.47
N SER A 46 4.49 -15.75 -13.49
CA SER A 46 3.66 -16.47 -14.47
C SER A 46 3.62 -15.80 -15.85
N SER A 47 4.14 -14.59 -16.00
CA SER A 47 4.18 -13.91 -17.29
C SER A 47 5.12 -14.65 -18.25
N PRO A 48 4.70 -14.91 -19.50
CA PRO A 48 5.55 -15.57 -20.50
C PRO A 48 6.81 -14.75 -20.85
N TYR A 49 6.77 -13.43 -20.64
CA TYR A 49 7.90 -12.52 -20.82
C TYR A 49 7.96 -11.54 -19.63
N PRO A 50 8.75 -11.85 -18.59
CA PRO A 50 8.88 -11.02 -17.40
C PRO A 50 10.04 -10.02 -17.52
N ASP A 51 9.79 -8.88 -18.16
CA ASP A 51 10.85 -7.95 -18.57
C ASP A 51 11.34 -7.03 -17.44
N SER A 52 10.46 -6.76 -16.47
CA SER A 52 10.66 -5.70 -15.45
C SER A 52 11.55 -6.11 -14.28
N GLY A 53 11.92 -7.39 -14.19
CA GLY A 53 12.60 -7.97 -13.02
C GLY A 53 11.78 -7.88 -11.71
N PRO A 54 12.30 -8.45 -10.61
CA PRO A 54 11.61 -8.45 -9.32
C PRO A 54 11.43 -7.04 -8.73
N GLY A 55 12.39 -6.13 -8.98
CA GLY A 55 12.28 -4.74 -8.55
C GLY A 55 11.14 -3.98 -9.22
N GLY A 56 10.89 -4.24 -10.51
CA GLY A 56 9.75 -3.67 -11.23
C GLY A 56 8.41 -4.18 -10.70
N ALA A 57 8.31 -5.48 -10.39
CA ALA A 57 7.12 -6.08 -9.79
C ALA A 57 6.80 -5.48 -8.40
N LEU A 58 7.80 -5.33 -7.52
CA LEU A 58 7.61 -4.70 -6.21
C LEU A 58 7.23 -3.22 -6.34
N ARG A 59 7.85 -2.49 -7.28
CA ARG A 59 7.50 -1.09 -7.56
C ARG A 59 6.06 -0.96 -8.04
N ALA A 60 5.59 -1.87 -8.90
CA ALA A 60 4.21 -1.90 -9.36
C ALA A 60 3.24 -2.17 -8.20
N ALA A 61 3.55 -3.12 -7.31
CA ALA A 61 2.74 -3.39 -6.13
C ALA A 61 2.65 -2.17 -5.19
N ALA A 62 3.78 -1.51 -4.92
CA ALA A 62 3.81 -0.28 -4.12
C ALA A 62 3.03 0.85 -4.77
N ALA A 63 3.15 1.02 -6.10
CA ALA A 63 2.40 2.00 -6.86
C ALA A 63 0.88 1.78 -6.73
N VAL A 64 0.40 0.56 -6.95
CA VAL A 64 -1.03 0.22 -6.81
C VAL A 64 -1.52 0.46 -5.39
N TRP A 65 -0.74 0.05 -4.38
CA TRP A 65 -1.09 0.27 -2.97
C TRP A 65 -1.20 1.76 -2.63
N LEU A 66 -0.21 2.57 -3.04
CA LEU A 66 -0.21 4.01 -2.84
C LEU A 66 -1.37 4.70 -3.54
N LEU A 67 -1.63 4.33 -4.80
CA LEU A 67 -2.74 4.86 -5.58
C LEU A 67 -4.09 4.55 -4.93
N ALA A 68 -4.27 3.33 -4.40
CA ALA A 68 -5.47 2.93 -3.66
C ALA A 68 -5.67 3.74 -2.37
N HIS A 69 -4.59 4.27 -1.77
CA HIS A 69 -4.65 5.18 -0.64
C HIS A 69 -4.74 6.66 -1.04
N GLY A 70 -4.89 6.96 -2.34
CA GLY A 70 -5.05 8.32 -2.87
C GLY A 70 -3.76 9.07 -3.10
N ALA A 71 -2.60 8.41 -3.03
CA ALA A 71 -1.33 9.05 -3.35
C ALA A 71 -1.16 9.21 -4.87
N GLU A 72 -0.76 10.41 -5.28
CA GLU A 72 -0.45 10.69 -6.68
C GLU A 72 0.88 10.05 -7.06
N LEU A 73 0.90 9.35 -8.18
CA LEU A 73 2.10 8.75 -8.75
C LEU A 73 2.61 9.61 -9.89
N VAL A 74 3.93 9.78 -9.98
CA VAL A 74 4.58 10.49 -11.08
C VAL A 74 5.50 9.55 -11.85
N ARG A 75 5.54 9.70 -13.16
CA ARG A 75 6.51 9.07 -14.06
C ARG A 75 7.68 10.04 -14.21
N PRO A 76 8.87 9.71 -13.67
CA PRO A 76 10.02 10.60 -13.72
C PRO A 76 10.64 10.67 -15.12
N ASP A 77 10.67 9.55 -15.83
CA ASP A 77 11.31 9.44 -17.15
C ASP A 77 10.30 9.74 -18.26
N THR A 78 10.19 11.02 -18.63
CA THR A 78 9.38 11.46 -19.77
C THR A 78 10.26 12.02 -20.88
N LEU A 79 9.76 12.01 -22.13
CA LEU A 79 10.46 12.58 -23.28
C LEU A 79 10.76 14.08 -23.12
N SER A 80 9.99 14.77 -22.27
CA SER A 80 10.18 16.19 -21.96
C SER A 80 11.15 16.45 -20.81
N GLY A 81 11.58 15.42 -20.08
CA GLY A 81 12.36 15.54 -18.84
C GLY A 81 11.58 16.06 -17.63
N VAL A 82 10.32 16.49 -17.81
CA VAL A 82 9.45 16.91 -16.71
C VAL A 82 8.71 15.69 -16.16
N PRO A 83 8.74 15.41 -14.84
CA PRO A 83 7.93 14.35 -14.26
C PRO A 83 6.45 14.55 -14.55
N ALA A 84 5.80 13.54 -15.11
CA ALA A 84 4.38 13.60 -15.48
C ALA A 84 3.53 12.73 -14.55
N PRO A 85 2.33 13.19 -14.12
CA PRO A 85 1.41 12.35 -13.36
C PRO A 85 1.07 11.06 -14.10
N VAL A 86 1.02 9.95 -13.37
CA VAL A 86 0.49 8.68 -13.88
C VAL A 86 -1.03 8.83 -13.93
N GLY A 87 -1.57 8.92 -15.14
CA GLY A 87 -3.01 9.08 -15.32
C GLY A 87 -3.80 7.92 -14.70
N VAL A 88 -4.81 8.26 -13.89
CA VAL A 88 -5.80 7.31 -13.35
C VAL A 88 -6.80 6.84 -14.39
N VAL A 89 -7.04 7.64 -15.44
CA VAL A 89 -7.99 7.34 -16.53
C VAL A 89 -7.67 6.02 -17.24
N PRO A 90 -6.43 5.75 -17.70
CA PRO A 90 -6.04 4.44 -18.23
C PRO A 90 -6.36 3.28 -17.27
N LEU A 91 -6.18 3.48 -15.97
CA LEU A 91 -6.41 2.45 -14.95
C LEU A 91 -7.91 2.14 -14.79
N LEU A 92 -8.76 3.17 -14.80
CA LEU A 92 -10.22 3.02 -14.77
C LEU A 92 -10.77 2.32 -16.02
N LEU A 93 -10.18 2.59 -17.19
CA LEU A 93 -10.54 1.90 -18.43
C LEU A 93 -10.24 0.39 -18.37
N VAL A 94 -9.20 -0.02 -17.65
CA VAL A 94 -8.85 -1.45 -17.47
C VAL A 94 -9.64 -2.09 -16.34
N ALA A 95 -9.88 -1.37 -15.24
CA ALA A 95 -10.64 -1.87 -14.09
C ALA A 95 -12.15 -1.98 -14.37
N GLY A 96 -12.70 -1.10 -15.20
CA GLY A 96 -14.13 -1.09 -15.57
C GLY A 96 -14.63 -2.41 -16.16
N PRO A 97 -13.96 -3.00 -17.16
CA PRO A 97 -14.32 -4.32 -17.70
C PRO A 97 -14.28 -5.45 -16.66
N VAL A 98 -13.32 -5.43 -15.73
CA VAL A 98 -13.20 -6.43 -14.66
C VAL A 98 -14.35 -6.29 -13.67
N TRP A 99 -14.76 -5.06 -13.35
CA TRP A 99 -15.91 -4.78 -12.49
C TRP A 99 -17.23 -5.19 -13.14
N LEU A 100 -17.39 -4.95 -14.45
CA LEU A 100 -18.58 -5.36 -15.22
C LEU A 100 -18.66 -6.88 -15.44
N ALA A 101 -17.56 -7.60 -15.27
CA ALA A 101 -17.50 -9.05 -15.41
C ALA A 101 -17.79 -9.80 -14.10
N HIS A 102 -17.97 -9.09 -12.98
CA HIS A 102 -18.34 -9.65 -11.68
C HIS A 102 -19.81 -9.37 -11.35
#